data_AF-A0A376FCJ0-F1
#
_entry.id   AF-A0A376FCJ0-F1
#
_cell.length_a   1.000
_cell.length_b   1.000
_cell.length_c   1.000
_cell.angle_alpha   90.00
_cell.angle_beta   90.00
_cell.angle_gamma   90.00
#
_symmetry.space_group_name_H-M   'P 1'
#
loop_
_entity.id
_entity.type
_entity.pdbx_description
1 polymer ?
#
loop_
_entity_poly.entity_id
_entity_poly.type
_entity_poly.pdbx_seq_one_letter_code
_entity_poly.pdbx_strand_id
1 'polypeptide(L)'
;MENLNYAAENLVPKFGRHRITPQQAAALGRTATQPANQKAIANLVYGGEWGKKNLGNQVAGDGWKYRGRGLKQITGLSNYRSCGQALKLDLVTQPELLEVDENAARSAAWFYASRGCLLHSGDVERVTLLINGGRNGLEQRRALFNLAKSVLV
;
A
#
# COMPACT_ATOMS: atom_id res chain seq x y z
N MET A 1 -9.36 -0.61 -2.87
CA MET A 1 -8.83 -0.45 -1.50
C MET A 1 -8.38 -1.81 -0.96
N GLU A 2 -7.35 -1.88 -0.12
CA GLU A 2 -7.00 -3.15 0.55
C GLU A 2 -8.08 -3.59 1.55
N ASN A 3 -8.31 -4.90 1.63
CA ASN A 3 -9.00 -5.52 2.76
C ASN A 3 -7.96 -6.26 3.61
N LEU A 4 -8.14 -6.26 4.92
CA LEU A 4 -7.24 -6.93 5.87
C LEU A 4 -7.86 -8.26 6.34
N ASN A 5 -8.65 -8.91 5.47
CA ASN A 5 -9.33 -10.17 5.77
C ASN A 5 -8.38 -11.38 5.63
N TYR A 6 -7.31 -11.38 6.43
CA TYR A 6 -6.31 -12.44 6.41
C TYR A 6 -6.70 -13.58 7.35
N ALA A 7 -6.46 -14.82 6.91
CA ALA A 7 -6.44 -15.97 7.82
C ALA A 7 -5.34 -15.79 8.87
N ALA A 8 -5.59 -16.28 10.09
CA ALA A 8 -4.65 -16.14 11.22
C ALA A 8 -3.23 -16.64 10.87
N GLU A 9 -3.13 -17.80 10.22
CA GLU A 9 -1.86 -18.40 9.77
C GLU A 9 -1.06 -17.53 8.78
N ASN A 10 -1.72 -16.64 8.04
CA ASN A 10 -1.10 -15.83 6.98
C ASN A 10 -0.63 -14.45 7.45
N LEU A 11 -1.06 -13.99 8.63
CA LEU A 11 -0.73 -12.65 9.13
C LEU A 11 0.77 -12.49 9.42
N VAL A 12 1.36 -13.43 10.16
CA VAL A 12 2.79 -13.37 10.52
C VAL A 12 3.71 -13.52 9.29
N PRO A 13 3.48 -14.49 8.38
CA PRO A 13 4.26 -14.58 7.14
C PRO A 13 4.15 -13.32 6.27
N LYS A 14 2.97 -12.68 6.24
CA LYS A 14 2.72 -11.52 5.39
C LYS A 14 3.35 -10.23 5.91
N PHE A 15 3.20 -9.96 7.21
CA PHE A 15 3.59 -8.67 7.80
C PHE A 15 4.86 -8.74 8.66
N GLY A 16 5.30 -9.95 9.00
CA GLY A 16 6.45 -10.19 9.86
C GLY A 16 6.14 -10.06 11.35
N ARG A 17 6.86 -10.84 12.16
CA ARG A 17 6.71 -10.90 13.63
C ARG A 17 6.93 -9.55 14.34
N HIS A 18 7.67 -8.64 13.72
CA HIS A 18 7.95 -7.30 14.26
C HIS A 18 6.75 -6.34 14.13
N ARG A 19 5.71 -6.70 13.36
CA ARG A 19 4.48 -5.89 13.18
C ARG A 19 3.24 -6.58 13.74
N ILE A 20 3.22 -7.91 13.77
CA ILE A 20 2.15 -8.70 14.38
C ILE A 20 2.70 -10.02 14.94
N THR A 21 2.44 -10.29 16.21
CA THR A 21 2.90 -11.52 16.87
C THR A 21 2.00 -12.72 16.51
N PRO A 22 2.47 -13.97 16.67
CA PRO A 22 1.62 -15.15 16.48
C PRO A 22 0.36 -15.15 17.35
N GLN A 23 0.46 -14.69 18.60
CA GLN A 23 -0.68 -14.58 19.50
C GLN A 23 -1.71 -13.55 18.99
N GLN A 24 -1.26 -12.38 18.55
CA GLN A 24 -2.13 -11.36 17.96
C GLN A 24 -2.75 -11.85 16.64
N ALA A 25 -1.98 -12.56 15.81
CA ALA A 25 -2.48 -13.15 14.58
C ALA A 25 -3.58 -14.18 14.82
N ALA A 26 -3.43 -15.07 15.81
CA ALA A 26 -4.46 -16.03 16.21
C ALA A 26 -5.72 -15.33 16.75
N ALA A 27 -5.54 -14.28 17.56
CA ALA A 27 -6.65 -13.54 18.17
C ALA A 27 -7.44 -12.68 17.17
N LEU A 28 -6.80 -12.17 16.11
CA LEU A 28 -7.41 -11.17 15.22
C LEU A 28 -7.64 -11.67 13.80
N GLY A 29 -6.93 -12.70 13.36
CA GLY A 29 -7.09 -13.26 12.02
C GLY A 29 -8.37 -14.07 11.87
N ARG A 30 -8.79 -14.27 10.63
CA ARG A 30 -9.92 -15.14 10.31
C ARG A 30 -9.58 -16.59 10.63
N THR A 31 -10.51 -17.30 11.26
CA THR A 31 -10.47 -18.75 11.50
C THR A 31 -11.78 -19.38 11.00
N ALA A 32 -11.99 -20.67 11.27
CA ALA A 32 -13.26 -21.33 11.00
C ALA A 32 -14.42 -20.78 11.86
N THR A 33 -14.11 -20.24 13.05
CA THR A 33 -15.09 -19.83 14.06
C THR A 33 -15.15 -18.32 14.28
N GLN A 34 -14.23 -17.54 13.70
CA GLN A 34 -14.19 -16.09 13.87
C GLN A 34 -13.84 -15.36 12.56
N PRO A 35 -14.49 -14.23 12.26
CA PRO A 35 -14.06 -13.35 11.17
C PRO A 35 -12.77 -12.61 11.56
N ALA A 36 -12.02 -12.12 10.57
CA ALA A 36 -10.88 -11.26 10.82
C ALA A 36 -11.31 -9.91 11.39
N ASN A 37 -10.66 -9.46 12.47
CA ASN A 37 -10.77 -8.10 12.96
C ASN A 37 -9.83 -7.17 12.16
N GLN A 38 -10.29 -6.82 10.96
CA GLN A 38 -9.50 -6.07 9.97
C GLN A 38 -8.99 -4.72 10.50
N LYS A 39 -9.80 -3.99 11.28
CA LYS A 39 -9.43 -2.70 11.86
C LYS A 39 -8.30 -2.85 12.89
N ALA A 40 -8.41 -3.84 13.77
CA ALA A 40 -7.35 -4.14 14.73
C ALA A 40 -6.07 -4.61 14.03
N ILE A 41 -6.19 -5.48 13.02
CA ILE A 41 -5.06 -5.92 12.20
C ILE A 41 -4.35 -4.71 11.59
N ALA A 42 -5.06 -3.83 10.88
CA ALA A 42 -4.45 -2.66 10.25
C ALA A 42 -3.78 -1.72 11.25
N ASN A 43 -4.40 -1.48 12.40
CA ASN A 43 -3.84 -0.63 13.45
C ASN A 43 -2.57 -1.23 14.08
N LEU A 44 -2.47 -2.55 14.18
CA LEU A 44 -1.23 -3.21 14.60
C LEU A 44 -0.17 -3.17 13.50
N VAL A 45 -0.52 -3.61 12.29
CA VAL A 45 0.48 -3.75 11.24
C VAL A 45 1.00 -2.39 10.79
N TYR A 46 0.15 -1.38 10.64
CA TYR A 46 0.53 -0.06 10.14
C TYR A 46 0.73 0.97 11.25
N GLY A 47 0.48 0.64 12.53
CA GLY A 47 0.66 1.55 13.66
C GLY A 47 1.92 1.28 14.48
N GLY A 48 1.91 1.75 15.74
CA GLY A 48 3.04 1.64 16.67
C GLY A 48 4.31 2.35 16.19
N GLU A 49 5.45 2.02 16.80
CA GLU A 49 6.75 2.62 16.46
C GLU A 49 7.16 2.34 15.00
N TRP A 50 6.84 1.14 14.50
CA TRP A 50 7.10 0.82 13.09
C TRP A 50 6.30 1.74 12.17
N GLY A 51 5.00 1.92 12.42
CA GLY A 51 4.11 2.79 11.66
C GLY A 51 4.53 4.25 11.73
N LYS A 52 4.91 4.72 12.91
CA LYS A 52 5.43 6.08 13.09
C LYS A 52 6.69 6.32 12.27
N LYS A 53 7.66 5.40 12.34
CA LYS A 53 8.94 5.52 11.61
C LYS A 53 8.79 5.42 10.10
N ASN A 54 7.98 4.49 9.60
CA ASN A 54 7.96 4.14 8.17
C ASN A 54 6.77 4.76 7.41
N LEU A 55 5.68 5.08 8.09
CA LEU A 55 4.43 5.56 7.49
C LEU A 55 4.00 6.94 8.00
N GLY A 56 4.67 7.44 9.04
CA GLY A 56 4.31 8.68 9.72
C GLY A 56 2.97 8.62 10.46
N ASN A 57 2.46 7.42 10.74
CA ASN A 57 1.23 7.24 11.53
C ASN A 57 1.52 7.63 12.99
N GLN A 58 0.70 8.49 13.58
CA GLN A 58 0.98 9.14 14.86
C GLN A 58 0.04 8.71 15.97
N VAL A 59 -1.24 8.51 15.63
CA VAL A 59 -2.29 8.26 16.63
C VAL A 59 -2.94 6.91 16.46
N ALA A 60 -3.58 6.42 17.52
CA ALA A 60 -4.36 5.20 17.47
C ALA A 60 -5.45 5.32 16.40
N GLY A 61 -5.57 4.31 15.54
CA GLY A 61 -6.52 4.30 14.42
C GLY A 61 -5.93 4.73 13.08
N ASP A 62 -4.75 5.37 13.05
CA ASP A 62 -4.11 5.79 11.80
C ASP A 62 -3.79 4.63 10.87
N GLY A 63 -3.43 3.47 11.43
CA GLY A 63 -3.13 2.29 10.63
C GLY A 63 -4.32 1.83 9.78
N TRP A 64 -5.53 1.84 10.35
CA TRP A 64 -6.75 1.59 9.59
C TRP A 64 -7.13 2.77 8.71
N LYS A 65 -7.06 4.00 9.23
CA LYS A 65 -7.48 5.21 8.50
C LYS A 65 -6.68 5.38 7.21
N TYR A 66 -5.36 5.21 7.26
CA TYR A 66 -4.43 5.38 6.14
C TYR A 66 -3.94 4.03 5.57
N ARG A 67 -4.79 3.00 5.61
CA ARG A 67 -4.55 1.73 4.89
C ARG A 67 -4.48 1.95 3.37
N GLY A 68 -3.93 0.99 2.64
CA GLY A 68 -3.68 1.00 1.21
C GLY A 68 -4.90 1.30 0.33
N ARG A 69 -4.82 2.39 -0.45
CA ARG A 69 -5.84 2.80 -1.43
C ARG A 69 -5.25 3.17 -2.78
N GLY A 70 -6.12 3.29 -3.79
CA GLY A 70 -5.74 3.57 -5.17
C GLY A 70 -4.99 2.42 -5.85
N LEU A 71 -4.62 2.65 -7.11
CA LEU A 71 -3.97 1.65 -7.96
C LEU A 71 -2.57 1.26 -7.47
N LYS A 72 -1.83 2.21 -6.87
CA LYS A 72 -0.47 1.99 -6.36
C LYS A 72 -0.40 1.68 -4.85
N GLN A 73 -1.55 1.50 -4.20
CA GLN A 73 -1.63 1.19 -2.76
C GLN A 73 -0.88 2.24 -1.92
N ILE A 74 -1.34 3.48 -1.96
CA ILE A 74 -0.85 4.54 -1.08
C ILE A 74 -1.25 4.19 0.36
N THR A 75 -0.25 4.10 1.24
CA THR A 75 -0.41 3.66 2.63
C THR A 75 0.38 4.58 3.56
N GLY A 76 -0.20 4.94 4.71
CA GLY A 76 0.46 5.73 5.76
C GLY A 76 0.26 7.24 5.65
N LEU A 77 0.07 7.90 6.79
CA LEU A 77 -0.22 9.33 6.91
C LEU A 77 0.76 10.21 6.11
N SER A 78 2.06 9.94 6.17
CA SER A 78 3.06 10.72 5.41
C SER A 78 2.79 10.68 3.91
N ASN A 79 2.43 9.52 3.36
CA ASN A 79 2.17 9.36 1.93
C ASN A 79 0.84 9.99 1.53
N TYR A 80 -0.20 9.83 2.37
CA TYR A 80 -1.49 10.51 2.16
C TYR A 80 -1.32 12.03 2.15
N ARG A 81 -0.53 12.59 3.06
CA ARG A 81 -0.24 14.03 3.13
C ARG A 81 0.49 14.52 1.87
N SER A 82 1.58 13.86 1.49
CA SER A 82 2.37 14.27 0.31
C SER A 82 1.58 14.12 -0.99
N CYS A 83 0.81 13.04 -1.14
CA CYS A 83 -0.05 12.81 -2.30
C CYS A 83 -1.18 13.86 -2.35
N GLY A 84 -1.84 14.12 -1.22
CA GLY A 84 -2.93 15.09 -1.12
C GLY A 84 -2.46 16.49 -1.47
N GLN A 85 -1.30 16.91 -0.97
CA GLN A 85 -0.70 18.19 -1.32
C GLN A 85 -0.43 18.31 -2.83
N ALA A 86 0.16 17.27 -3.45
CA ALA A 86 0.48 17.29 -4.87
C ALA A 86 -0.76 17.29 -5.77
N LEU A 87 -1.82 16.58 -5.36
CA LEU A 87 -3.07 16.48 -6.12
C LEU A 87 -4.10 17.55 -5.78
N LYS A 88 -3.82 18.38 -4.77
CA LYS A 88 -4.75 19.35 -4.16
C LYS A 88 -6.03 18.67 -3.65
N LEU A 89 -5.87 17.55 -2.96
CA LEU A 89 -6.94 16.76 -2.33
C LEU A 89 -6.70 16.69 -0.82
N ASP A 90 -7.75 16.83 -0.01
CA ASP A 90 -7.65 16.63 1.44
C ASP A 90 -7.70 15.13 1.80
N LEU A 91 -6.61 14.43 1.46
CA LEU A 91 -6.47 13.00 1.73
C LEU A 91 -6.18 12.68 3.20
N VAL A 92 -5.86 13.68 4.03
CA VAL A 92 -5.64 13.49 5.47
C VAL A 92 -6.99 13.37 6.18
N THR A 93 -7.95 14.24 5.84
CA THR A 93 -9.30 14.17 6.40
C THR A 93 -10.14 13.11 5.69
N GLN A 94 -10.04 13.03 4.36
CA GLN A 94 -10.88 12.16 3.50
C GLN A 94 -10.00 11.18 2.67
N PRO A 95 -9.35 10.19 3.31
CA PRO A 95 -8.48 9.24 2.62
C PRO A 95 -9.22 8.37 1.58
N GLU A 96 -10.52 8.17 1.73
CA GLU A 96 -11.41 7.46 0.79
C GLU A 96 -11.50 8.14 -0.58
N LEU A 97 -11.08 9.40 -0.72
CA LEU A 97 -10.97 10.05 -2.03
C LEU A 97 -10.06 9.27 -2.98
N LEU A 98 -9.10 8.48 -2.48
CA LEU A 98 -8.27 7.58 -3.29
C LEU A 98 -8.97 6.29 -3.74
N GLU A 99 -10.23 6.10 -3.35
CA GLU A 99 -11.09 5.01 -3.85
C GLU A 99 -11.90 5.45 -5.07
N VAL A 100 -11.94 6.75 -5.38
CA VAL A 100 -12.50 7.30 -6.62
C VAL A 100 -11.51 7.06 -7.76
N ASP A 101 -11.98 6.51 -8.87
CA ASP A 101 -11.15 6.07 -10.00
C ASP A 101 -10.19 7.15 -10.53
N GLU A 102 -10.69 8.38 -10.71
CA GLU A 102 -9.87 9.51 -11.18
C GLU A 102 -8.70 9.78 -10.22
N ASN A 103 -8.98 9.85 -8.92
CA ASN A 103 -7.97 10.11 -7.89
C ASN A 103 -7.01 8.92 -7.72
N ALA A 104 -7.51 7.70 -7.89
CA ALA A 104 -6.70 6.48 -7.88
C ALA A 104 -5.68 6.48 -9.04
N ALA A 105 -6.09 6.91 -10.24
CA ALA A 105 -5.20 7.07 -11.39
C ALA A 105 -4.21 8.23 -11.18
N ARG A 106 -4.69 9.41 -10.75
CA ARG A 106 -3.84 10.59 -10.49
C ARG A 106 -2.79 10.32 -9.41
N SER A 107 -3.15 9.60 -8.34
CA SER A 107 -2.19 9.22 -7.29
C SER A 107 -1.16 8.22 -7.76
N ALA A 108 -1.52 7.26 -8.61
CA ALA A 108 -0.55 6.35 -9.22
C ALA A 108 0.43 7.08 -10.15
N ALA A 109 -0.07 8.02 -10.98
CA ALA A 109 0.77 8.85 -11.84
C ALA A 109 1.73 9.74 -11.03
N TRP A 110 1.22 10.40 -9.99
CA TRP A 110 2.04 11.18 -9.05
C TRP A 110 3.13 10.32 -8.40
N PHE A 111 2.78 9.12 -7.90
CA PHE A 111 3.76 8.22 -7.32
C PHE A 111 4.85 7.86 -8.34
N TYR A 112 4.45 7.50 -9.57
CA TYR A 112 5.38 7.13 -10.63
C TYR A 112 6.38 8.27 -10.94
N ALA A 113 5.88 9.49 -11.10
CA ALA A 113 6.69 10.67 -11.37
C ALA A 113 7.60 11.05 -10.17
N SER A 114 7.02 11.16 -8.98
CA SER A 114 7.75 11.56 -7.75
C SER A 114 8.83 10.58 -7.31
N ARG A 115 8.74 9.30 -7.71
CA ARG A 115 9.77 8.29 -7.48
C ARG A 115 10.84 8.22 -8.57
N GLY A 116 10.80 9.14 -9.54
CA GLY A 116 11.79 9.24 -10.62
C GLY A 116 11.66 8.14 -11.67
N CYS A 117 10.52 7.44 -11.77
CA CYS A 117 10.39 6.34 -12.72
C CYS A 117 10.49 6.81 -14.18
N LEU A 118 10.07 8.05 -14.46
CA LEU A 118 10.19 8.68 -15.79
C LEU A 118 11.65 8.86 -16.25
N LEU A 119 12.61 8.85 -15.32
CA LEU A 119 14.05 8.94 -15.64
C LEU A 119 14.63 7.60 -16.13
N HIS A 120 13.84 6.52 -16.07
CA HIS A 120 14.25 5.15 -16.37
C HIS A 120 13.34 4.51 -17.43
N SER A 121 12.97 5.31 -18.44
CA SER A 121 12.10 4.87 -19.54
C SER A 121 12.63 3.61 -20.22
N GLY A 122 11.80 2.58 -20.30
CA GLY A 122 12.16 1.27 -20.86
C GLY A 122 12.89 0.31 -19.91
N ASP A 123 13.44 0.80 -18.79
CA ASP A 123 14.07 -0.05 -17.78
C ASP A 123 13.04 -0.56 -16.77
N VAL A 124 12.32 -1.60 -17.18
CA VAL A 124 11.27 -2.24 -16.37
C VAL A 124 11.79 -2.74 -15.03
N GLU A 125 13.04 -3.20 -14.97
CA GLU A 125 13.62 -3.72 -13.74
C GLU A 125 13.89 -2.58 -12.74
N ARG A 126 14.55 -1.51 -13.18
CA ARG A 126 14.79 -0.34 -12.34
C ARG A 126 13.50 0.28 -11.84
N VAL A 127 12.51 0.45 -12.72
CA VAL A 127 11.18 0.95 -12.36
C VAL A 127 10.50 0.02 -11.35
N THR A 128 10.61 -1.30 -11.52
CA THR A 128 10.06 -2.28 -10.56
C THR A 128 10.68 -2.15 -9.18
N LEU A 129 12.00 -1.97 -9.10
CA LEU A 129 12.71 -1.73 -7.84
C LEU A 129 12.24 -0.44 -7.16
N LEU A 130 12.04 0.65 -7.91
CA LEU A 130 11.55 1.92 -7.36
C LEU A 130 10.12 1.81 -6.81
N ILE A 131 9.27 1.03 -7.48
CA ILE A 131 7.84 0.83 -7.14
C ILE A 131 7.66 -0.13 -5.97
N ASN A 132 8.40 -1.24 -5.93
CA ASN A 132 8.19 -2.34 -4.98
C ASN A 132 9.29 -2.52 -3.94
N GLY A 133 10.42 -1.82 -4.08
CA GLY A 133 11.62 -2.07 -3.25
C GLY A 133 12.28 -3.42 -3.51
N GLY A 134 11.92 -4.11 -4.59
CA GLY A 134 12.39 -5.46 -4.92
C GLY A 134 11.85 -5.93 -6.28
N ARG A 135 12.23 -7.14 -6.70
CA ARG A 135 11.91 -7.70 -8.03
C ARG A 135 10.61 -8.53 -8.08
N ASN A 136 9.74 -8.38 -7.09
CA ASN A 136 8.51 -9.16 -7.00
C ASN A 136 7.60 -8.93 -8.22
N GLY A 137 7.33 -10.01 -8.96
CA GLY A 137 6.52 -10.00 -10.18
C GLY A 137 7.20 -9.40 -11.41
N LEU A 138 8.54 -9.32 -11.44
CA LEU A 138 9.29 -8.67 -12.53
C LEU A 138 8.94 -9.22 -13.92
N GLU A 139 8.88 -10.55 -14.09
CA GLU A 139 8.59 -11.16 -15.39
C GLU A 139 7.19 -10.81 -15.89
N GLN A 140 6.19 -10.84 -15.00
CA GLN A 140 4.83 -10.41 -15.34
C GLN A 140 4.80 -8.92 -15.74
N ARG A 141 5.55 -8.06 -15.03
CA ARG A 141 5.65 -6.63 -15.37
C ARG A 141 6.31 -6.42 -16.72
N ARG A 142 7.33 -7.21 -17.06
CA ARG A 142 8.01 -7.17 -18.36
C ARG A 142 7.07 -7.57 -19.50
N ALA A 143 6.30 -8.64 -19.31
CA ALA A 143 5.29 -9.07 -20.28
C ALA A 143 4.23 -7.98 -20.52
N LEU A 144 3.66 -7.41 -19.46
CA LEU A 144 2.67 -6.33 -19.57
C LEU A 144 3.24 -5.06 -20.19
N PHE A 145 4.48 -4.69 -19.84
CA PHE A 145 5.15 -3.54 -20.44
C PHE A 145 5.36 -3.73 -21.94
N ASN A 146 5.84 -4.90 -22.36
CA ASN A 146 6.07 -5.18 -23.78
C ASN A 146 4.76 -5.17 -24.59
N LEU A 147 3.68 -5.72 -24.03
CA LEU A 147 2.35 -5.67 -24.63
C LEU A 147 1.82 -4.23 -24.75
N ALA A 148 1.98 -3.42 -23.69
CA ALA A 148 1.59 -2.01 -23.75
C ALA A 148 2.42 -1.23 -24.78
N LYS A 149 3.73 -1.49 -24.83
CA LYS A 149 4.64 -0.86 -25.79
C LYS A 149 4.30 -1.22 -27.24
N SER A 150 3.78 -2.42 -27.51
CA SER A 150 3.45 -2.83 -28.89
C SER A 150 2.23 -2.13 -29.47
N VAL A 151 1.44 -1.41 -28.66
CA VAL A 151 0.20 -0.72 -29.09
C VAL A 151 0.25 0.80 -28.94
N LEU A 152 1.31 1.34 -28.33
CA LEU A 152 1.53 2.78 -28.17
C LEU A 152 2.56 3.21 -29.22
N VAL A 153 2.13 4.11 -30.11
CA VAL A 153 2.93 4.65 -31.23
C VAL A 153 3.92 5.70 -30.76
#